data_AF-A0AAP8KW80-F1
#
_entry.id   AF-A0AAP8KW80-F1
#
_cell.length_a   1.000
_cell.length_b   1.000
_cell.length_c   1.000
_cell.angle_alpha   90.00
_cell.angle_beta   90.00
_cell.angle_gamma   90.00
#
_symmetry.space_group_name_H-M   'P 1'
#
loop_
_entity.id
_entity.type
_entity.pdbx_description
1 polymer ?
#
loop_
_entity_poly.entity_id
_entity_poly.type
_entity_poly.pdbx_seq_one_letter_code
_entity_poly.pdbx_strand_id
1 'polypeptide(L)'
;MSVKILQAKEVAEKVLFGELFILDVRNETDYEDWKIEGKQVSSINKLYFDLLDGVDHIVDELPREKEILVVCAKEGSSQFVAEQLLHAGFNDVYYLAGGMKAWSEYVKPLKVGDVQGGGSVYQFNRLGKGCLSYMIVSNGEAAVIDAVRTVEAYEDFAEEHGVTITNVMDTHLHADHISGGRRLSEKVGGTYWLPPKDAEEVVFSYKPLVEGSVITVGGTKIEIDALYSPGHTIGSTSFIVEDSYLLSGDILFVDSIGRPDLAGKAEDWVSDLRNTLYKLYKELSQDLIVLPAHYSKISEMDDRGIVSAHLQDLFKENVGLNIVDEGEFRKNVTENLPSQPNAYEEIRQTNMGKIYPSVEEEREMEIGPNRCAVHDSL
;
A
#
# COMPACT_ATOMS: atom_id res chain seq x y z
N MET A 1 26.30 -19.10 20.27
CA MET A 1 25.76 -17.87 19.66
C MET A 1 24.25 -17.94 19.79
N SER A 2 23.56 -16.81 19.97
CA SER A 2 22.09 -16.76 20.03
C SER A 2 21.54 -16.24 18.71
N VAL A 3 20.33 -16.66 18.36
CA VAL A 3 19.64 -16.11 17.19
C VAL A 3 19.40 -14.62 17.41
N LYS A 4 19.65 -13.84 16.36
CA LYS A 4 19.41 -12.39 16.36
C LYS A 4 17.99 -12.08 15.91
N ILE A 5 17.46 -10.94 16.30
CA ILE A 5 16.09 -10.52 15.99
C ILE A 5 16.17 -9.34 15.03
N LEU A 6 15.36 -9.35 13.96
CA LEU A 6 15.07 -8.15 13.19
C LEU A 6 13.61 -7.74 13.42
N GLN A 7 13.40 -6.46 13.66
CA GLN A 7 12.09 -5.83 13.62
C GLN A 7 11.68 -5.55 12.17
N ALA A 8 10.37 -5.44 11.91
CA ALA A 8 9.87 -5.13 10.57
C ALA A 8 10.46 -3.84 9.98
N LYS A 9 10.75 -2.83 10.83
CA LYS A 9 11.48 -1.62 10.45
C LYS A 9 12.87 -1.90 9.88
N GLU A 10 13.64 -2.78 10.52
CA GLU A 10 14.99 -3.11 10.09
C GLU A 10 14.98 -3.96 8.81
N VAL A 11 13.98 -4.85 8.67
CA VAL A 11 13.76 -5.59 7.42
C VAL A 11 13.40 -4.63 6.28
N ALA A 12 12.54 -3.64 6.53
CA ALA A 12 12.17 -2.65 5.53
C ALA A 12 13.36 -1.82 5.03
N GLU A 13 14.27 -1.39 5.92
CA GLU A 13 15.51 -0.71 5.51
C GLU A 13 16.36 -1.59 4.59
N LYS A 14 16.49 -2.88 4.90
CA LYS A 14 17.25 -3.83 4.08
C LYS A 14 16.57 -4.11 2.75
N VAL A 15 15.25 -4.25 2.73
CA VAL A 15 14.45 -4.47 1.51
C VAL A 15 14.57 -3.29 0.54
N LEU A 16 14.55 -2.06 1.07
CA LEU A 16 14.60 -0.84 0.25
C LEU A 16 16.03 -0.46 -0.17
N PHE A 17 17.00 -0.59 0.74
CA PHE A 17 18.32 0.05 0.58
C PHE A 17 19.51 -0.89 0.79
N GLY A 18 19.29 -2.18 1.06
CA GLY A 18 20.35 -3.14 1.36
C GLY A 18 20.20 -4.46 0.63
N GLU A 19 21.02 -5.43 1.03
CA GLU A 19 20.92 -6.82 0.61
C GLU A 19 20.27 -7.66 1.71
N LEU A 20 19.47 -8.65 1.33
CA LEU A 20 18.87 -9.60 2.27
C LEU A 20 18.69 -10.98 1.62
N PHE A 21 19.14 -12.02 2.31
CA PHE A 21 18.78 -13.39 1.96
C PHE A 21 17.70 -13.91 2.91
N ILE A 22 16.63 -14.48 2.37
CA ILE A 22 15.49 -14.96 3.14
C ILE A 22 15.33 -16.48 2.97
N LEU A 23 15.30 -17.19 4.10
CA LEU A 23 14.80 -18.56 4.16
C LEU A 23 13.36 -18.53 4.65
N ASP A 24 12.41 -18.66 3.73
CA ASP A 24 10.99 -18.72 4.08
C ASP A 24 10.58 -20.16 4.40
N VAL A 25 10.06 -20.39 5.61
CA VAL A 25 9.68 -21.73 6.08
C VAL A 25 8.18 -21.99 6.10
N ARG A 26 7.38 -21.10 5.48
CA ARG A 26 5.95 -21.30 5.25
C ARG A 26 5.72 -22.40 4.19
N ASN A 27 4.46 -22.80 4.04
CA ASN A 27 4.08 -23.70 2.95
C ASN A 27 4.25 -23.03 1.58
N GLU A 28 4.40 -23.85 0.54
CA GLU A 28 4.69 -23.38 -0.82
C GLU A 28 3.61 -22.41 -1.32
N THR A 29 2.33 -22.70 -1.06
CA THR A 29 1.20 -21.88 -1.50
C THR A 29 1.28 -20.45 -0.92
N ASP A 30 1.52 -20.32 0.40
CA ASP A 30 1.63 -19.03 1.06
C ASP A 30 2.85 -18.22 0.58
N TYR A 31 3.94 -18.91 0.25
CA TYR A 31 5.17 -18.29 -0.24
C TYR A 31 5.03 -17.81 -1.69
N GLU A 32 4.43 -18.62 -2.56
CA GLU A 32 4.20 -18.26 -3.97
C GLU A 32 3.12 -17.18 -4.12
N ASP A 33 2.10 -17.17 -3.25
CA ASP A 33 1.08 -16.11 -3.24
C ASP A 33 1.64 -14.78 -2.73
N TRP A 34 2.50 -14.82 -1.69
CA TRP A 34 2.97 -13.59 -1.05
C TRP A 34 4.27 -13.78 -0.28
N LYS A 35 5.31 -13.02 -0.65
CA LYS A 35 6.64 -13.07 -0.02
C LYS A 35 7.26 -11.68 0.11
N ILE A 36 8.34 -11.59 0.89
CA ILE A 36 9.12 -10.35 1.02
C ILE A 36 9.98 -10.19 -0.22
N GLU A 37 9.79 -9.10 -0.96
CA GLU A 37 10.50 -8.81 -2.20
C GLU A 37 11.18 -7.44 -2.14
N GLY A 38 12.29 -7.29 -2.85
CA GLY A 38 13.09 -6.07 -2.91
C GLY A 38 14.15 -6.15 -4.00
N LYS A 39 14.72 -5.01 -4.42
CA LYS A 39 15.67 -4.95 -5.57
C LYS A 39 16.89 -5.87 -5.39
N GLN A 40 17.33 -6.07 -4.15
CA GLN A 40 18.47 -6.93 -3.80
C GLN A 40 18.10 -7.98 -2.74
N VAL A 41 16.81 -8.37 -2.72
CA VAL A 41 16.32 -9.46 -1.87
C VAL A 41 16.34 -10.75 -2.67
N SER A 42 16.88 -11.80 -2.09
CA SER A 42 16.82 -13.16 -2.64
C SER A 42 16.22 -14.09 -1.61
N SER A 43 15.38 -15.03 -2.04
CA SER A 43 14.69 -15.94 -1.13
C SER A 43 14.64 -17.36 -1.67
N ILE A 44 14.66 -18.34 -0.76
CA ILE A 44 14.29 -19.72 -1.03
C ILE A 44 13.19 -20.15 -0.06
N ASN A 45 12.34 -21.09 -0.49
CA ASN A 45 11.32 -21.68 0.36
C ASN A 45 11.68 -23.13 0.71
N LYS A 46 11.66 -23.45 2.01
CA LYS A 46 11.88 -24.80 2.55
C LYS A 46 10.93 -25.02 3.70
N LEU A 47 10.02 -25.98 3.57
CA LEU A 47 8.93 -26.14 4.51
C LEU A 47 9.46 -26.44 5.91
N TYR A 48 8.88 -25.79 6.92
CA TYR A 48 9.25 -26.01 8.32
C TYR A 48 9.27 -27.50 8.71
N PHE A 49 8.30 -28.29 8.22
CA PHE A 49 8.21 -29.72 8.51
C PHE A 49 9.42 -30.52 8.03
N ASP A 50 10.05 -30.11 6.92
CA ASP A 50 11.23 -30.78 6.38
C ASP A 50 12.49 -30.46 7.19
N LEU A 51 12.44 -29.40 8.01
CA LEU A 51 13.57 -28.90 8.81
C LEU A 51 13.51 -29.32 10.29
N LEU A 52 12.48 -30.09 10.69
CA LEU A 52 12.28 -30.54 12.08
C LEU A 52 13.41 -31.46 12.58
N ASP A 53 13.90 -32.34 11.70
CA ASP A 53 14.96 -33.30 12.01
C ASP A 53 16.37 -32.73 11.79
N GLY A 54 16.48 -31.45 11.43
CA GLY A 54 17.73 -30.74 11.19
C GLY A 54 17.81 -30.09 9.80
N VAL A 55 18.79 -29.20 9.65
CA VAL A 55 18.95 -28.35 8.44
C VAL A 55 20.05 -28.83 7.49
N ASP A 56 20.76 -29.92 7.82
CA ASP A 56 21.97 -30.37 7.11
C ASP A 56 21.79 -30.49 5.59
N HIS A 57 20.61 -30.93 5.14
CA HIS A 57 20.30 -31.18 3.74
C HIS A 57 20.09 -29.90 2.90
N ILE A 58 19.91 -28.73 3.53
CA ILE A 58 19.77 -27.43 2.84
C ILE A 58 20.99 -26.53 2.99
N VAL A 59 22.00 -26.94 3.78
CA VAL A 59 23.15 -26.10 4.13
C VAL A 59 23.92 -25.61 2.90
N ASP A 60 24.03 -26.44 1.86
CA ASP A 60 24.75 -26.10 0.62
C ASP A 60 23.97 -25.12 -0.29
N GLU A 61 22.68 -24.93 -0.02
CA GLU A 61 21.82 -23.97 -0.74
C GLU A 61 21.86 -22.56 -0.11
N LEU A 62 22.39 -22.44 1.11
CA LEU A 62 22.35 -21.20 1.90
C LEU A 62 23.68 -20.42 1.80
N PRO A 63 23.64 -19.08 1.75
CA PRO A 63 24.85 -18.29 1.68
C PRO A 63 25.58 -18.29 3.02
N ARG A 64 26.87 -18.68 3.03
CA ARG A 64 27.70 -18.71 4.25
C ARG A 64 28.15 -17.34 4.75
N GLU A 65 28.35 -16.41 3.82
CA GLU A 65 28.94 -15.07 4.08
C GLU A 65 27.88 -13.95 4.09
N LYS A 66 26.60 -14.27 3.97
CA LYS A 66 25.50 -13.29 4.01
C LYS A 66 24.65 -13.49 5.26
N GLU A 67 23.99 -12.42 5.67
CA GLU A 67 22.93 -12.50 6.67
C GLU A 67 21.76 -13.32 6.14
N ILE A 68 21.24 -14.24 6.95
CA ILE A 68 20.07 -15.06 6.64
C ILE A 68 18.94 -14.65 7.57
N LEU A 69 17.84 -14.17 6.99
CA LEU A 69 16.59 -13.96 7.71
C LEU A 69 15.68 -15.17 7.50
N VAL A 70 15.36 -15.88 8.58
CA VAL A 70 14.37 -16.95 8.56
C VAL A 70 12.98 -16.35 8.83
N VAL A 71 12.02 -16.66 7.98
CA VAL A 71 10.67 -16.08 8.03
C VAL A 71 9.62 -17.17 8.12
N CYS A 72 8.63 -16.96 8.99
CA CYS A 72 7.38 -17.72 8.99
C CYS A 72 6.18 -16.78 9.24
N ALA A 73 4.97 -17.33 9.33
CA ALA A 73 3.75 -16.53 9.51
C ALA A 73 3.78 -15.65 10.77
N LYS A 74 4.26 -16.18 11.92
CA LYS A 74 4.28 -15.47 13.21
C LYS A 74 5.67 -15.28 13.81
N GLU A 75 6.44 -16.35 14.05
CA GLU A 75 7.89 -16.30 14.37
C GLU A 75 8.39 -17.64 14.94
N GLY A 76 7.52 -18.44 15.57
CA GLY A 76 7.96 -19.64 16.31
C GLY A 76 8.72 -20.66 15.44
N SER A 77 8.20 -20.99 14.25
CA SER A 77 8.91 -21.87 13.31
C SER A 77 10.24 -21.28 12.82
N SER A 78 10.29 -19.96 12.57
CA SER A 78 11.53 -19.31 12.15
C SER A 78 12.57 -19.25 13.27
N GLN A 79 12.16 -19.08 14.53
CA GLN A 79 13.05 -19.13 15.69
C GLN A 79 13.72 -20.51 15.79
N PHE A 80 12.92 -21.58 15.72
CA PHE A 80 13.45 -22.95 15.76
C PHE A 80 14.46 -23.23 14.64
N VAL A 81 14.10 -22.91 13.39
CA VAL A 81 14.99 -23.15 12.25
C VAL A 81 16.24 -22.29 12.32
N ALA A 82 16.12 -21.04 12.76
CA ALA A 82 17.27 -20.17 12.94
C ALA A 82 18.27 -20.71 13.99
N GLU A 83 17.78 -21.32 15.08
CA GLU A 83 18.64 -22.01 16.06
C GLU A 83 19.37 -23.21 15.43
N GLN A 84 18.69 -24.00 14.59
CA GLN A 84 19.32 -25.11 13.88
C GLN A 84 20.43 -24.64 12.93
N LEU A 85 20.22 -23.53 12.22
CA LEU A 85 21.25 -22.95 11.36
C LEU A 85 22.48 -22.48 12.15
N LEU A 86 22.30 -21.92 13.35
CA LEU A 86 23.43 -21.59 14.22
C LEU A 86 24.21 -22.85 14.64
N HIS A 87 23.52 -23.95 14.95
CA HIS A 87 24.18 -25.23 15.25
C HIS A 87 24.91 -25.82 14.03
N ALA A 88 24.42 -25.58 12.81
CA ALA A 88 25.07 -25.96 11.56
C ALA A 88 26.22 -25.00 11.14
N GLY A 89 26.60 -24.06 12.01
CA GLY A 89 27.77 -23.20 11.85
C GLY A 89 27.53 -21.90 11.07
N PHE A 90 26.29 -21.49 10.86
CA PHE A 90 26.00 -20.13 10.38
C PHE A 90 26.12 -19.13 11.55
N ASN A 91 26.61 -17.92 11.28
CA ASN A 91 26.90 -16.93 12.34
C ASN A 91 25.92 -15.74 12.33
N ASP A 92 25.39 -15.38 11.17
CA ASP A 92 24.53 -14.21 10.97
C ASP A 92 23.11 -14.64 10.59
N VAL A 93 22.47 -15.34 11.52
CA VAL A 93 21.09 -15.84 11.37
C VAL A 93 20.15 -15.01 12.22
N TYR A 94 19.07 -14.55 11.59
CA TYR A 94 18.03 -13.71 12.17
C TYR A 94 16.67 -14.37 12.00
N TYR A 95 15.72 -14.03 12.86
CA TYR A 95 14.29 -14.19 12.57
C TYR A 95 13.58 -12.84 12.62
N LEU A 96 12.45 -12.75 11.92
CA LEU A 96 11.59 -11.57 11.95
C LEU A 96 10.65 -11.62 13.16
N ALA A 97 10.77 -10.66 14.08
CA ALA A 97 9.84 -10.51 15.19
C ALA A 97 8.41 -10.29 14.68
N GLY A 98 7.47 -11.11 15.14
CA GLY A 98 6.08 -11.10 14.67
C GLY A 98 5.86 -11.60 13.23
N GLY A 99 6.94 -12.04 12.54
CA GLY A 99 6.87 -12.77 11.28
C GLY A 99 6.19 -11.99 10.17
N MET A 100 5.61 -12.71 9.21
CA MET A 100 4.88 -12.10 8.10
C MET A 100 3.69 -11.24 8.55
N LYS A 101 3.09 -11.52 9.72
CA LYS A 101 2.06 -10.63 10.29
C LYS A 101 2.60 -9.22 10.58
N ALA A 102 3.74 -9.12 11.26
CA ALA A 102 4.37 -7.84 11.53
C ALA A 102 4.87 -7.16 10.25
N TRP A 103 5.38 -7.93 9.28
CA TRP A 103 5.74 -7.41 7.96
C TRP A 103 4.55 -6.79 7.22
N SER A 104 3.39 -7.45 7.26
CA SER A 104 2.16 -6.96 6.64
C SER A 104 1.74 -5.61 7.21
N GLU A 105 1.97 -5.34 8.49
CA GLU A 105 1.47 -4.18 9.20
C GLU A 105 2.40 -2.97 9.16
N TYR A 106 3.69 -3.18 8.88
CA TYR A 106 4.69 -2.13 8.98
C TYR A 106 4.54 -1.09 7.86
N VAL A 107 4.60 0.19 8.26
CA VAL A 107 4.48 1.35 7.38
C VAL A 107 5.76 2.19 7.47
N LYS A 108 6.39 2.44 6.32
CA LYS A 108 7.61 3.24 6.21
C LYS A 108 7.28 4.64 5.65
N PRO A 109 7.44 5.72 6.43
CA PRO A 109 7.36 7.08 5.88
C PRO A 109 8.61 7.43 5.08
N LEU A 110 8.40 8.06 3.92
CA LEU A 110 9.41 8.53 2.97
C LEU A 110 9.03 9.93 2.49
N LYS A 111 9.98 10.87 2.48
CA LYS A 111 9.74 12.22 2.00
C LYS A 111 9.72 12.24 0.47
N VAL A 112 8.59 12.58 -0.13
CA VAL A 112 8.42 12.69 -1.59
C VAL A 112 9.12 13.96 -2.08
N GLY A 113 8.76 15.09 -1.48
CA GLY A 113 9.23 16.40 -1.89
C GLY A 113 8.73 17.51 -0.98
N ASP A 114 9.17 18.72 -1.28
CA ASP A 114 8.66 19.94 -0.66
C ASP A 114 7.45 20.47 -1.44
N VAL A 115 6.63 21.26 -0.75
CA VAL A 115 5.50 22.00 -1.30
C VAL A 115 5.72 23.50 -1.06
N GLN A 116 5.07 24.33 -1.85
CA GLN A 116 5.15 25.78 -1.77
C GLN A 116 4.80 26.27 -0.35
N GLY A 117 5.38 27.40 0.04
CA GLY A 117 5.13 27.97 1.38
C GLY A 117 5.80 27.23 2.56
N GLY A 118 6.67 26.24 2.29
CA GLY A 118 7.55 25.61 3.28
C GLY A 118 6.98 24.35 3.95
N GLY A 119 6.12 23.60 3.25
CA GLY A 119 5.62 22.30 3.70
C GLY A 119 6.33 21.11 3.02
N SER A 120 5.85 19.90 3.28
CA SER A 120 6.36 18.69 2.62
C SER A 120 5.26 17.65 2.38
N VAL A 121 5.46 16.82 1.36
CA VAL A 121 4.65 15.62 1.07
C VAL A 121 5.45 14.39 1.47
N TYR A 122 4.82 13.51 2.24
CA TYR A 122 5.38 12.23 2.66
C TYR A 122 4.50 11.09 2.14
N GLN A 123 5.14 10.05 1.61
CA GLN A 123 4.52 8.79 1.23
C GLN A 123 4.79 7.77 2.34
N PHE A 124 3.75 7.05 2.74
CA PHE A 124 3.77 6.04 3.79
C PHE A 124 3.57 4.68 3.12
N ASN A 125 4.65 3.90 3.02
CA ASN A 125 4.65 2.64 2.30
C ASN A 125 4.36 1.48 3.26
N ARG A 126 3.21 0.82 3.07
CA ARG A 126 2.93 -0.48 3.68
C ARG A 126 3.54 -1.57 2.83
N LEU A 127 4.86 -1.77 2.95
CA LEU A 127 5.65 -2.60 2.03
C LEU A 127 5.14 -4.03 1.90
N GLY A 128 4.66 -4.61 3.00
CA GLY A 128 4.12 -5.95 3.01
C GLY A 128 2.84 -6.10 2.19
N LYS A 129 2.08 -5.03 1.98
CA LYS A 129 0.79 -5.12 1.28
C LYS A 129 0.76 -4.39 -0.06
N GLY A 130 1.68 -3.46 -0.30
CA GLY A 130 1.66 -2.62 -1.50
C GLY A 130 0.76 -1.39 -1.39
N CYS A 131 0.20 -1.10 -0.20
CA CYS A 131 -0.61 0.10 0.03
C CYS A 131 0.29 1.32 0.26
N LEU A 132 -0.14 2.45 -0.29
CA LEU A 132 0.48 3.75 -0.14
C LEU A 132 -0.55 4.72 0.44
N SER A 133 -0.08 5.53 1.36
CA SER A 133 -0.85 6.60 1.97
C SER A 133 0.01 7.84 2.04
N TYR A 134 -0.58 9.00 2.27
CA TYR A 134 0.14 10.26 2.15
C TYR A 134 -0.10 11.15 3.35
N MET A 135 0.94 11.86 3.79
CA MET A 135 0.80 12.97 4.72
C MET A 135 1.34 14.24 4.10
N ILE A 136 0.50 15.27 4.09
CA ILE A 136 0.82 16.59 3.57
C ILE A 136 0.96 17.50 4.78
N VAL A 137 2.17 17.99 5.03
CA VAL A 137 2.53 18.75 6.21
C VAL A 137 2.76 20.21 5.86
N SER A 138 2.15 21.13 6.61
CA SER A 138 2.41 22.56 6.51
C SER A 138 2.20 23.27 7.83
N ASN A 139 3.17 24.08 8.24
CA ASN A 139 3.03 25.05 9.33
C ASN A 139 2.47 24.46 10.64
N GLY A 140 2.96 23.29 11.04
CA GLY A 140 2.51 22.62 12.27
C GLY A 140 1.18 21.86 12.14
N GLU A 141 0.59 21.79 10.96
CA GLU A 141 -0.61 21.00 10.66
C GLU A 141 -0.32 19.96 9.57
N ALA A 142 -1.16 18.92 9.51
CA ALA A 142 -1.07 17.87 8.51
C ALA A 142 -2.45 17.39 8.03
N ALA A 143 -2.52 16.97 6.77
CA ALA A 143 -3.60 16.13 6.23
C ALA A 143 -3.07 14.73 5.91
N VAL A 144 -3.86 13.69 6.20
CA VAL A 144 -3.55 12.30 5.83
C VAL A 144 -4.55 11.80 4.79
N ILE A 145 -4.04 11.20 3.71
CA ILE A 145 -4.85 10.58 2.65
C ILE A 145 -4.63 9.06 2.65
N ASP A 146 -5.72 8.30 2.60
CA ASP A 146 -5.78 6.83 2.56
C ASP A 146 -5.07 6.15 3.73
N ALA A 147 -5.33 6.61 4.96
CA ALA A 147 -4.70 6.05 6.15
C ALA A 147 -5.01 4.55 6.30
N VAL A 148 -4.01 3.71 6.54
CA VAL A 148 -4.22 2.29 6.87
C VAL A 148 -4.58 2.10 8.35
N ARG A 149 -5.15 0.95 8.74
CA ARG A 149 -5.62 0.70 10.12
C ARG A 149 -4.57 0.82 11.24
N THR A 150 -3.28 0.68 10.92
CA THR A 150 -2.15 0.87 11.85
C THR A 150 -1.85 2.36 12.01
N VAL A 151 -2.82 3.07 12.59
CA VAL A 151 -2.83 4.54 12.63
C VAL A 151 -1.69 5.14 13.44
N GLU A 152 -1.08 4.35 14.32
CA GLU A 152 0.06 4.72 15.15
C GLU A 152 1.24 5.21 14.29
N ALA A 153 1.41 4.68 13.07
CA ALA A 153 2.46 5.15 12.15
C ALA A 153 2.32 6.64 11.78
N TYR A 154 1.09 7.15 11.69
CA TYR A 154 0.82 8.56 11.42
C TYR A 154 0.91 9.41 12.68
N GLU A 155 0.43 8.89 13.81
CA GLU A 155 0.50 9.56 15.12
C GLU A 155 1.95 9.78 15.54
N ASP A 156 2.77 8.73 15.52
CA ASP A 156 4.19 8.78 15.88
C ASP A 156 4.96 9.73 14.96
N PHE A 157 4.66 9.69 13.64
CA PHE A 157 5.29 10.59 12.67
C PHE A 157 4.90 12.05 12.93
N ALA A 158 3.62 12.31 13.21
CA ALA A 158 3.13 13.66 13.50
C ALA A 158 3.75 14.21 14.79
N GLU A 159 3.88 13.38 15.83
CA GLU A 159 4.56 13.73 17.08
C GLU A 159 6.05 14.04 16.85
N GLU A 160 6.77 13.18 16.12
CA GLU A 160 8.20 13.36 15.81
C GLU A 160 8.46 14.67 15.06
N HIS A 161 7.53 15.09 14.19
CA HIS A 161 7.64 16.31 13.39
C HIS A 161 6.97 17.53 14.03
N GLY A 162 6.36 17.38 15.21
CA GLY A 162 5.69 18.46 15.93
C GLY A 162 4.51 19.06 15.17
N VAL A 163 3.73 18.22 14.46
CA VAL A 163 2.59 18.63 13.64
C VAL A 163 1.28 18.02 14.15
N THR A 164 0.16 18.70 13.90
CA THR A 164 -1.18 18.26 14.28
C THR A 164 -1.93 17.78 13.05
N ILE A 165 -2.40 16.53 13.06
CA ILE A 165 -3.26 16.02 11.98
C ILE A 165 -4.65 16.64 12.14
N THR A 166 -5.06 17.46 11.17
CA THR A 166 -6.35 18.18 11.21
C THR A 166 -7.38 17.62 10.23
N ASN A 167 -6.92 16.98 9.16
CA ASN A 167 -7.75 16.39 8.12
C ASN A 167 -7.30 14.97 7.80
N VAL A 168 -8.26 14.07 7.67
CA VAL A 168 -8.02 12.69 7.24
C VAL A 168 -9.05 12.37 6.17
N MET A 169 -8.64 11.78 5.07
CA MET A 169 -9.53 11.53 3.94
C MET A 169 -9.18 10.25 3.22
N ASP A 170 -10.20 9.57 2.71
CA ASP A 170 -10.00 8.44 1.80
C ASP A 170 -10.39 8.85 0.37
N THR A 171 -9.59 8.42 -0.61
CA THR A 171 -9.87 8.60 -2.05
C THR A 171 -11.12 7.85 -2.47
N HIS A 172 -11.40 6.71 -1.84
CA HIS A 172 -12.54 5.85 -2.10
C HIS A 172 -12.81 4.93 -0.89
N LEU A 173 -13.92 4.19 -0.90
CA LEU A 173 -14.14 3.14 0.10
C LEU A 173 -13.32 1.89 -0.23
N HIS A 174 -12.16 1.77 0.41
CA HIS A 174 -11.19 0.67 0.23
C HIS A 174 -11.81 -0.72 0.40
N ALA A 175 -11.33 -1.68 -0.40
CA ALA A 175 -11.78 -3.07 -0.38
C ALA A 175 -10.66 -4.08 -0.11
N ASP A 176 -9.40 -3.65 -0.18
CA ASP A 176 -8.21 -4.46 0.03
C ASP A 176 -7.68 -4.34 1.46
N HIS A 177 -7.88 -3.19 2.11
CA HIS A 177 -7.43 -2.93 3.48
C HIS A 177 -8.50 -2.20 4.30
N ILE A 178 -8.38 -2.32 5.62
CA ILE A 178 -9.23 -1.61 6.57
C ILE A 178 -8.68 -0.19 6.70
N SER A 179 -9.50 0.79 6.34
CA SER A 179 -9.15 2.20 6.47
C SER A 179 -8.98 2.57 7.94
N GLY A 180 -7.84 3.19 8.24
CA GLY A 180 -7.58 3.88 9.49
C GLY A 180 -8.16 5.29 9.53
N GLY A 181 -8.71 5.80 8.42
CA GLY A 181 -9.10 7.20 8.25
C GLY A 181 -10.05 7.69 9.35
N ARG A 182 -11.13 6.94 9.58
CA ARG A 182 -12.08 7.21 10.66
C ARG A 182 -11.42 7.16 12.04
N ARG A 183 -10.72 6.06 12.35
CA ARG A 183 -10.07 5.85 13.67
C ARG A 183 -9.05 6.95 13.98
N LEU A 184 -8.24 7.32 13.00
CA LEU A 184 -7.25 8.39 13.12
C LEU A 184 -7.93 9.74 13.37
N SER A 185 -8.95 10.09 12.58
CA SER A 185 -9.69 11.34 12.76
C SER A 185 -10.33 11.47 14.14
N GLU A 186 -10.91 10.39 14.67
CA GLU A 186 -11.52 10.35 16.00
C GLU A 186 -10.47 10.52 17.10
N LYS A 187 -9.31 9.87 16.98
CA LYS A 187 -8.19 9.99 17.93
C LYS A 187 -7.61 11.40 17.99
N VAL A 188 -7.41 12.04 16.84
CA VAL A 188 -6.78 13.37 16.75
C VAL A 188 -7.78 14.53 16.85
N GLY A 189 -9.09 14.25 16.86
CA GLY A 189 -10.15 15.26 16.81
C GLY A 189 -10.21 16.01 15.47
N GLY A 190 -9.75 15.38 14.40
CA GLY A 190 -9.69 15.94 13.05
C GLY A 190 -10.98 15.74 12.25
N THR A 191 -11.01 16.28 11.04
CA THR A 191 -12.13 16.08 10.10
C THR A 191 -11.89 14.84 9.26
N TYR A 192 -12.86 13.91 9.24
CA TYR A 192 -12.86 12.79 8.30
C TYR A 192 -13.64 13.11 7.04
N TRP A 193 -13.01 12.97 5.88
CA TRP A 193 -13.64 13.21 4.57
C TRP A 193 -13.75 11.91 3.78
N LEU A 194 -14.91 11.69 3.17
CA LEU A 194 -15.19 10.48 2.40
C LEU A 194 -16.10 10.81 1.20
N PRO A 195 -15.89 10.20 0.02
CA PRO A 195 -16.75 10.43 -1.12
C PRO A 195 -18.17 9.91 -0.87
N PRO A 196 -19.21 10.75 -1.02
CA PRO A 196 -20.57 10.36 -0.66
C PRO A 196 -21.12 9.21 -1.52
N LYS A 197 -20.66 9.08 -2.77
CA LYS A 197 -21.09 8.00 -3.68
C LYS A 197 -20.58 6.62 -3.29
N ASP A 198 -19.50 6.55 -2.51
CA ASP A 198 -19.00 5.30 -1.92
C ASP A 198 -19.53 5.07 -0.49
N ALA A 199 -20.21 6.07 0.07
CA ALA A 199 -20.61 6.13 1.46
C ALA A 199 -22.14 6.13 1.67
N GLU A 200 -22.91 5.63 0.69
CA GLU A 200 -24.37 5.56 0.78
C GLU A 200 -24.84 4.65 1.93
N GLU A 201 -24.07 3.61 2.23
CA GLU A 201 -24.40 2.61 3.26
C GLU A 201 -23.53 2.73 4.53
N VAL A 202 -22.70 3.78 4.61
CA VAL A 202 -21.85 4.06 5.77
C VAL A 202 -22.73 4.42 6.98
N VAL A 203 -22.41 3.88 8.15
CA VAL A 203 -23.20 4.06 9.40
C VAL A 203 -22.55 4.98 10.42
N PHE A 204 -21.64 5.84 9.97
CA PHE A 204 -20.96 6.85 10.80
C PHE A 204 -20.98 8.22 10.13
N SER A 205 -20.65 9.27 10.88
CA SER A 205 -20.58 10.63 10.35
C SER A 205 -19.25 10.88 9.62
N TYR A 206 -19.33 11.59 8.50
CA TYR A 206 -18.18 12.05 7.73
C TYR A 206 -18.52 13.40 7.09
N LYS A 207 -17.50 14.13 6.63
CA LYS A 207 -17.68 15.31 5.79
C LYS A 207 -17.65 14.89 4.32
N PRO A 208 -18.62 15.29 3.49
CA PRO A 208 -18.67 14.85 2.11
C PRO A 208 -17.47 15.40 1.34
N LEU A 209 -16.75 14.48 0.70
CA LEU A 209 -15.69 14.82 -0.25
C LEU A 209 -16.28 14.89 -1.65
N VAL A 210 -16.40 16.11 -2.18
CA VAL A 210 -17.02 16.36 -3.50
C VAL A 210 -16.11 17.23 -4.35
N GLU A 211 -16.27 17.17 -5.67
CA GLU A 211 -15.52 18.01 -6.61
C GLU A 211 -15.55 19.50 -6.23
N GLY A 212 -14.39 20.15 -6.30
CA GLY A 212 -14.22 21.54 -5.90
C GLY A 212 -14.16 21.78 -4.39
N SER A 213 -14.14 20.72 -3.58
CA SER A 213 -13.76 20.83 -2.17
C SER A 213 -12.29 21.20 -2.08
N VAL A 214 -12.01 22.37 -1.52
CA VAL A 214 -10.65 22.80 -1.18
C VAL A 214 -10.43 22.50 0.29
N ILE A 215 -9.53 21.55 0.59
CA ILE A 215 -9.05 21.32 1.96
C ILE A 215 -7.75 22.08 2.16
N THR A 216 -7.69 22.80 3.26
CA THR A 216 -6.55 23.65 3.61
C THR A 216 -5.72 23.03 4.73
N VAL A 217 -4.41 23.02 4.57
CA VAL A 217 -3.43 22.64 5.61
C VAL A 217 -2.53 23.82 5.96
N GLY A 218 -2.26 24.01 7.26
CA GLY A 218 -1.34 25.05 7.75
C GLY A 218 -1.94 26.46 7.76
N GLY A 219 -3.27 26.56 7.79
CA GLY A 219 -4.00 27.82 7.85
C GLY A 219 -4.10 28.64 6.55
N THR A 220 -4.11 27.97 5.38
CA THR A 220 -4.21 28.49 3.97
C THR A 220 -2.93 28.40 3.15
N LYS A 221 -1.98 27.54 3.52
CA LYS A 221 -0.73 27.41 2.77
C LYS A 221 -0.77 26.38 1.66
N ILE A 222 -1.39 25.23 1.96
CA ILE A 222 -1.54 24.15 0.99
C ILE A 222 -3.03 23.98 0.70
N GLU A 223 -3.38 24.03 -0.57
CA GLU A 223 -4.68 23.64 -1.10
C GLU A 223 -4.62 22.20 -1.61
N ILE A 224 -5.58 21.39 -1.14
CA ILE A 224 -5.82 20.04 -1.61
C ILE A 224 -7.19 20.05 -2.28
N ASP A 225 -7.19 19.96 -3.61
CA ASP A 225 -8.40 20.01 -4.43
C ASP A 225 -8.91 18.62 -4.72
N ALA A 226 -10.16 18.36 -4.31
CA ALA A 226 -10.84 17.13 -4.67
C ALA A 226 -11.30 17.16 -6.13
N LEU A 227 -10.89 16.15 -6.90
CA LEU A 227 -11.22 15.93 -8.30
C LEU A 227 -12.03 14.64 -8.42
N TYR A 228 -13.29 14.75 -8.86
CA TYR A 228 -14.13 13.56 -9.03
C TYR A 228 -13.62 12.71 -10.21
N SER A 229 -13.22 11.48 -9.94
CA SER A 229 -12.48 10.62 -10.87
C SER A 229 -12.98 9.18 -10.79
N PRO A 230 -14.25 8.90 -11.16
CA PRO A 230 -14.84 7.57 -11.01
C PRO A 230 -14.16 6.54 -11.93
N GLY A 231 -14.20 5.28 -11.51
CA GLY A 231 -13.72 4.18 -12.33
C GLY A 231 -13.41 2.94 -11.52
N HIS A 232 -12.49 3.05 -10.56
CA HIS A 232 -12.21 1.97 -9.61
C HIS A 232 -13.41 1.71 -8.71
N THR A 233 -13.93 2.79 -8.13
CA THR A 233 -15.26 2.87 -7.53
C THR A 233 -16.05 4.02 -8.15
N ILE A 234 -17.36 4.06 -7.90
CA ILE A 234 -18.20 5.18 -8.34
C ILE A 234 -17.94 6.46 -7.54
N GLY A 235 -17.42 6.37 -6.32
CA GLY A 235 -17.02 7.51 -5.50
C GLY A 235 -15.55 7.90 -5.62
N SER A 236 -14.74 7.18 -6.40
CA SER A 236 -13.30 7.44 -6.51
C SER A 236 -13.02 8.92 -6.78
N THR A 237 -12.16 9.49 -5.94
CA THR A 237 -11.80 10.90 -5.93
C THR A 237 -10.29 11.02 -5.87
N SER A 238 -9.71 11.75 -6.82
CA SER A 238 -8.29 12.11 -6.84
C SER A 238 -8.08 13.42 -6.12
N PHE A 239 -6.85 13.71 -5.72
CA PHE A 239 -6.49 14.99 -5.15
C PHE A 239 -5.37 15.66 -5.93
N ILE A 240 -5.49 16.97 -6.15
CA ILE A 240 -4.38 17.80 -6.60
C ILE A 240 -3.84 18.57 -5.39
N VAL A 241 -2.53 18.48 -5.15
CA VAL A 241 -1.84 19.22 -4.09
C VAL A 241 -0.95 20.28 -4.75
N GLU A 242 -1.33 21.55 -4.58
CA GLU A 242 -0.64 22.73 -5.10
C GLU A 242 -0.18 22.64 -6.56
N ASP A 243 -1.05 22.16 -7.45
CA ASP A 243 -0.77 22.00 -8.89
C ASP A 243 0.50 21.18 -9.22
N SER A 244 1.02 20.42 -8.24
CA SER A 244 2.33 19.76 -8.33
C SER A 244 2.21 18.24 -8.21
N TYR A 245 1.28 17.76 -7.39
CA TYR A 245 1.08 16.34 -7.15
C TYR A 245 -0.35 15.94 -7.45
N LEU A 246 -0.54 14.80 -8.12
CA LEU A 246 -1.81 14.14 -8.34
C LEU A 246 -1.84 12.86 -7.50
N LEU A 247 -2.59 12.87 -6.40
CA LEU A 247 -2.89 11.65 -5.65
C LEU A 247 -4.04 10.95 -6.36
N SER A 248 -3.73 9.92 -7.16
CA SER A 248 -4.67 9.28 -8.09
C SER A 248 -5.55 8.21 -7.45
N GLY A 249 -5.33 7.89 -6.17
CA GLY A 249 -5.99 6.75 -5.53
C GLY A 249 -5.73 5.45 -6.30
N ASP A 250 -6.79 4.68 -6.51
CA ASP A 250 -6.74 3.42 -7.27
C ASP A 250 -7.19 3.56 -8.73
N ILE A 251 -7.10 4.77 -9.30
CA ILE A 251 -7.45 5.00 -10.71
C ILE A 251 -6.27 4.77 -11.65
N LEU A 252 -5.11 5.34 -11.32
CA LEU A 252 -3.89 5.30 -12.13
C LEU A 252 -2.70 4.93 -11.24
N PHE A 253 -1.97 3.89 -11.64
CA PHE A 253 -0.73 3.43 -11.01
C PHE A 253 0.48 3.78 -11.88
N VAL A 254 1.70 3.52 -11.39
CA VAL A 254 2.92 3.77 -12.16
C VAL A 254 2.96 2.84 -13.38
N ASP A 255 2.85 1.53 -13.17
CA ASP A 255 2.92 0.55 -14.26
C ASP A 255 1.53 0.08 -14.77
N SER A 256 0.44 0.44 -14.10
CA SER A 256 -0.90 -0.10 -14.40
C SER A 256 -2.03 0.94 -14.18
N ILE A 257 -3.28 0.49 -14.24
CA ILE A 257 -4.51 1.24 -13.98
C ILE A 257 -5.42 0.47 -13.02
N GLY A 258 -6.38 1.18 -12.44
CA GLY A 258 -7.40 0.61 -11.56
C GLY A 258 -8.28 -0.44 -12.21
N ARG A 259 -8.76 -1.39 -11.40
CA ARG A 259 -9.83 -2.34 -11.79
C ARG A 259 -11.23 -1.84 -11.34
N PRO A 260 -12.28 -1.93 -12.16
CA PRO A 260 -13.63 -1.41 -11.84
C PRO A 260 -14.59 -2.43 -11.17
N ASP A 261 -14.15 -3.65 -10.86
CA ASP A 261 -15.03 -4.79 -10.53
C ASP A 261 -15.23 -5.04 -9.03
N LEU A 262 -14.41 -4.47 -8.15
CA LEU A 262 -14.40 -4.81 -6.71
C LEU A 262 -15.69 -4.43 -5.96
N ALA A 263 -16.56 -3.61 -6.56
CA ALA A 263 -17.89 -3.33 -6.02
C ALA A 263 -19.03 -4.07 -6.75
N GLY A 264 -18.72 -5.01 -7.65
CA GLY A 264 -19.69 -5.83 -8.35
C GLY A 264 -20.39 -5.14 -9.54
N LYS A 265 -19.87 -4.02 -10.03
CA LYS A 265 -20.44 -3.22 -11.14
C LYS A 265 -19.44 -2.95 -12.27
N ALA A 266 -18.58 -3.92 -12.57
CA ALA A 266 -17.50 -3.79 -13.54
C ALA A 266 -17.96 -3.17 -14.88
N GLU A 267 -19.06 -3.68 -15.46
CA GLU A 267 -19.58 -3.21 -16.76
C GLU A 267 -20.02 -1.73 -16.75
N ASP A 268 -20.58 -1.27 -15.63
CA ASP A 268 -21.08 0.10 -15.48
C ASP A 268 -19.93 1.10 -15.33
N TRP A 269 -18.82 0.70 -14.70
CA TRP A 269 -17.73 1.61 -14.32
C TRP A 269 -16.52 1.58 -15.26
N VAL A 270 -16.42 0.62 -16.18
CA VAL A 270 -15.39 0.62 -17.24
C VAL A 270 -15.39 1.94 -18.02
N SER A 271 -16.59 2.41 -18.39
CA SER A 271 -16.73 3.65 -19.16
C SER A 271 -16.35 4.88 -18.34
N ASP A 272 -16.63 4.87 -17.04
CA ASP A 272 -16.20 5.91 -16.11
C ASP A 272 -14.68 5.94 -15.98
N LEU A 273 -14.05 4.78 -15.74
CA LEU A 273 -12.60 4.64 -15.67
C LEU A 273 -11.92 5.16 -16.94
N ARG A 274 -12.42 4.75 -18.12
CA ARG A 274 -11.88 5.21 -19.40
C ARG A 274 -12.05 6.72 -19.58
N ASN A 275 -13.20 7.28 -19.22
CA ASN A 275 -13.42 8.73 -19.29
C ASN A 275 -12.45 9.49 -18.37
N THR A 276 -12.26 9.02 -17.13
CA THR A 276 -11.32 9.59 -16.17
C THR A 276 -9.89 9.58 -16.73
N LEU A 277 -9.40 8.42 -17.18
CA LEU A 277 -8.03 8.27 -17.67
C LEU A 277 -7.78 8.99 -19.02
N TYR A 278 -8.71 8.92 -19.96
CA TYR A 278 -8.49 9.36 -21.35
C TYR A 278 -9.03 10.76 -21.65
N LYS A 279 -9.87 11.34 -20.80
CA LYS A 279 -10.38 12.70 -20.96
C LYS A 279 -9.94 13.58 -19.80
N LEU A 280 -10.35 13.24 -18.58
CA LEU A 280 -10.11 14.09 -17.41
C LEU A 280 -8.61 14.28 -17.14
N TYR A 281 -7.86 13.19 -16.99
CA TYR A 281 -6.42 13.28 -16.70
C TYR A 281 -5.59 13.85 -17.87
N LYS A 282 -6.09 13.80 -19.11
CA LYS A 282 -5.44 14.46 -20.25
C LYS A 282 -5.59 15.98 -20.24
N GLU A 283 -6.60 16.50 -19.56
CA GLU A 283 -6.82 17.94 -19.41
C GLU A 283 -6.01 18.54 -18.24
N LEU A 284 -5.46 17.70 -17.37
CA LEU A 284 -4.58 18.13 -16.28
C LEU A 284 -3.19 18.56 -16.78
N SER A 285 -2.47 19.30 -15.92
CA SER A 285 -1.07 19.63 -16.18
C SER A 285 -0.24 18.36 -16.29
N GLN A 286 0.52 18.24 -17.39
CA GLN A 286 1.31 17.06 -17.68
C GLN A 286 2.61 16.99 -16.86
N ASP A 287 2.95 18.08 -16.14
CA ASP A 287 4.09 18.15 -15.22
C ASP A 287 3.79 17.54 -13.83
N LEU A 288 2.52 17.25 -13.53
CA LEU A 288 2.09 16.67 -12.25
C LEU A 288 2.86 15.38 -11.94
N ILE A 289 3.25 15.22 -10.69
CA ILE A 289 3.80 13.98 -10.16
C ILE A 289 2.63 13.13 -9.64
N VAL A 290 2.43 11.98 -10.24
CA VAL A 290 1.38 11.02 -9.85
C VAL A 290 1.84 10.20 -8.65
N LEU A 291 0.96 10.13 -7.65
CA LEU A 291 1.12 9.48 -6.36
C LEU A 291 -0.06 8.51 -6.12
N PRO A 292 0.05 7.22 -6.49
CA PRO A 292 -1.05 6.27 -6.38
C PRO A 292 -1.34 5.80 -4.95
N ALA A 293 -2.51 5.21 -4.67
CA ALA A 293 -2.76 4.57 -3.37
C ALA A 293 -2.17 3.15 -3.27
N HIS A 294 -1.65 2.60 -4.38
CA HIS A 294 -1.15 1.24 -4.45
C HIS A 294 0.00 1.08 -5.45
N TYR A 295 0.81 0.05 -5.24
CA TYR A 295 1.78 -0.47 -6.21
C TYR A 295 1.79 -2.01 -6.20
N SER A 296 2.24 -2.62 -7.29
CA SER A 296 2.26 -4.08 -7.46
C SER A 296 3.68 -4.64 -7.59
N LYS A 297 4.63 -3.86 -8.12
CA LYS A 297 5.99 -4.32 -8.40
C LYS A 297 7.02 -3.42 -7.71
N ILE A 298 8.09 -4.03 -7.22
CA ILE A 298 9.24 -3.29 -6.65
C ILE A 298 9.92 -2.40 -7.70
N SER A 299 9.78 -2.71 -8.99
CA SER A 299 10.28 -1.85 -10.08
C SER A 299 9.61 -0.48 -10.16
N GLU A 300 8.41 -0.32 -9.59
CA GLU A 300 7.69 0.96 -9.53
C GLU A 300 8.31 1.92 -8.49
N MET A 301 9.23 1.45 -7.65
CA MET A 301 9.94 2.27 -6.67
C MET A 301 11.25 2.84 -7.22
N ASP A 302 11.47 4.14 -6.97
CA ASP A 302 12.76 4.77 -7.18
C ASP A 302 13.81 4.30 -6.16
N ASP A 303 15.03 4.83 -6.22
CA ASP A 303 16.12 4.44 -5.31
C ASP A 303 15.95 5.00 -3.88
N ARG A 304 14.97 5.88 -3.67
CA ARG A 304 14.54 6.37 -2.35
C ARG A 304 13.38 5.53 -1.79
N GLY A 305 12.87 4.55 -2.54
CA GLY A 305 11.71 3.73 -2.18
C GLY A 305 10.36 4.41 -2.46
N ILE A 306 10.36 5.55 -3.16
CA ILE A 306 9.14 6.31 -3.45
C ILE A 306 8.51 5.75 -4.73
N VAL A 307 7.18 5.66 -4.74
CA VAL A 307 6.41 5.20 -5.90
C VAL A 307 5.76 6.43 -6.51
N SER A 308 6.31 6.89 -7.63
CA SER A 308 5.81 8.09 -8.29
C SER A 308 6.28 8.14 -9.73
N ALA A 309 5.52 8.81 -10.58
CA ALA A 309 5.93 9.09 -11.96
C ALA A 309 5.35 10.43 -12.43
N HIS A 310 5.99 11.08 -13.38
CA HIS A 310 5.39 12.24 -14.03
C HIS A 310 4.21 11.81 -14.92
N LEU A 311 3.10 12.54 -14.86
CA LEU A 311 1.89 12.23 -15.62
C LEU A 311 2.17 12.14 -17.14
N GLN A 312 3.00 13.05 -17.67
CA GLN A 312 3.42 12.99 -19.07
C GLN A 312 4.12 11.69 -19.47
N ASP A 313 4.86 11.06 -18.56
CA ASP A 313 5.63 9.85 -18.85
C ASP A 313 4.71 8.63 -18.75
N LEU A 314 3.76 8.63 -17.81
CA LEU A 314 2.69 7.62 -17.77
C LEU A 314 1.88 7.61 -19.07
N PHE A 315 1.52 8.76 -19.63
CA PHE A 315 0.83 8.77 -20.94
C PHE A 315 1.67 8.21 -22.09
N LYS A 316 3.00 8.17 -21.99
CA LYS A 316 3.88 7.58 -23.01
C LYS A 316 4.11 6.08 -22.78
N GLU A 317 4.22 5.66 -21.52
CA GLU A 317 4.79 4.36 -21.15
C GLU A 317 3.78 3.39 -20.55
N ASN A 318 2.75 3.89 -19.85
CA ASN A 318 1.76 3.04 -19.19
C ASN A 318 0.84 2.38 -20.24
N VAL A 319 0.85 1.05 -20.26
CA VAL A 319 0.10 0.25 -21.25
C VAL A 319 -1.41 0.47 -21.11
N GLY A 320 -1.92 0.60 -19.88
CA GLY A 320 -3.34 0.84 -19.60
C GLY A 320 -3.86 2.19 -20.08
N LEU A 321 -2.98 3.20 -20.19
CA LEU A 321 -3.29 4.52 -20.76
C LEU A 321 -3.25 4.57 -22.30
N ASN A 322 -2.76 3.51 -22.95
CA ASN A 322 -2.49 3.48 -24.38
C ASN A 322 -3.31 2.43 -25.17
N ILE A 323 -4.45 2.00 -24.61
CA ILE A 323 -5.37 1.07 -25.26
C ILE A 323 -6.39 1.86 -26.11
N VAL A 324 -6.14 1.90 -27.43
CA VAL A 324 -6.92 2.70 -28.38
C VAL A 324 -8.35 2.16 -28.54
N ASP A 325 -8.51 0.86 -28.68
CA ASP A 325 -9.83 0.23 -28.86
C ASP A 325 -10.58 0.14 -27.52
N GLU A 326 -11.85 0.59 -27.52
CA GLU A 326 -12.67 0.58 -26.30
C GLU A 326 -13.09 -0.84 -25.89
N GLY A 327 -13.27 -1.75 -26.84
CA GLY A 327 -13.59 -3.15 -26.56
C GLY A 327 -12.40 -3.89 -25.95
N GLU A 328 -11.20 -3.64 -26.47
CA GLU A 328 -9.94 -4.14 -25.91
C GLU A 328 -9.71 -3.60 -24.49
N PHE A 329 -9.94 -2.30 -24.28
CA PHE A 329 -9.85 -1.70 -22.94
C PHE A 329 -10.81 -2.37 -21.97
N ARG A 330 -12.09 -2.50 -22.36
CA ARG A 330 -13.12 -3.17 -21.54
C ARG A 330 -12.67 -4.58 -21.16
N LYS A 331 -12.24 -5.38 -22.14
CA LYS A 331 -11.78 -6.74 -21.91
C LYS A 331 -10.61 -6.80 -20.93
N ASN A 332 -9.63 -5.92 -21.11
CA ASN A 332 -8.44 -5.87 -20.26
C ASN A 332 -8.82 -5.61 -18.79
N VAL A 333 -9.73 -4.68 -18.54
CA VAL A 333 -10.14 -4.30 -17.18
C VAL A 333 -11.32 -5.11 -16.62
N THR A 334 -11.85 -6.12 -17.32
CA THR A 334 -12.94 -6.97 -16.80
C THR A 334 -12.68 -8.47 -16.87
N GLU A 335 -11.94 -8.96 -17.87
CA GLU A 335 -11.72 -10.40 -18.09
C GLU A 335 -10.34 -10.88 -17.62
N ASN A 336 -9.32 -10.01 -17.62
CA ASN A 336 -7.94 -10.35 -17.28
C ASN A 336 -7.54 -9.87 -15.87
N LEU A 337 -8.47 -9.92 -14.93
CA LEU A 337 -8.27 -9.39 -13.59
C LEU A 337 -7.66 -10.43 -12.64
N PRO A 338 -6.83 -10.01 -11.68
CA PRO A 338 -6.45 -10.88 -10.57
C PRO A 338 -7.68 -11.36 -9.80
N SER A 339 -7.50 -12.42 -9.02
CA SER A 339 -8.45 -12.76 -7.96
C SER A 339 -8.72 -11.54 -7.07
N GLN A 340 -9.88 -11.51 -6.44
CA GLN A 340 -10.22 -10.43 -5.52
C GLN A 340 -9.27 -10.45 -4.31
N PRO A 341 -9.08 -9.30 -3.63
CA PRO A 341 -8.38 -9.27 -2.35
C PRO A 341 -9.00 -10.23 -1.34
N ASN A 342 -8.18 -10.68 -0.39
CA ASN A 342 -8.66 -11.49 0.72
C ASN A 342 -9.72 -10.71 1.53
N ALA A 343 -10.80 -11.38 1.93
CA ALA A 343 -11.88 -10.82 2.74
C ALA A 343 -12.46 -9.48 2.24
N TYR A 344 -12.44 -9.22 0.93
CA TYR A 344 -12.80 -7.90 0.39
C TYR A 344 -14.21 -7.43 0.76
N GLU A 345 -15.18 -8.34 0.88
CA GLU A 345 -16.54 -8.02 1.31
C GLU A 345 -16.57 -7.60 2.77
N GLU A 346 -15.95 -8.37 3.66
CA GLU A 346 -15.83 -8.08 5.08
C GLU A 346 -15.05 -6.79 5.34
N ILE A 347 -13.99 -6.53 4.57
CA ILE A 347 -13.23 -5.27 4.62
C ILE A 347 -14.14 -4.10 4.27
N ARG A 348 -14.92 -4.19 3.18
CA ARG A 348 -15.89 -3.14 2.83
C ARG A 348 -16.94 -2.96 3.92
N GLN A 349 -17.48 -4.04 4.50
CA GLN A 349 -18.43 -3.94 5.61
C GLN A 349 -17.80 -3.27 6.85
N THR A 350 -16.53 -3.54 7.12
CA THR A 350 -15.76 -2.92 8.21
C THR A 350 -15.55 -1.43 7.95
N ASN A 351 -15.13 -1.07 6.73
CA ASN A 351 -14.94 0.32 6.29
C ASN A 351 -16.25 1.10 6.22
N MET A 352 -17.40 0.44 6.05
CA MET A 352 -18.73 1.04 6.19
C MET A 352 -19.17 1.22 7.65
N GLY A 353 -18.45 0.65 8.63
CA GLY A 353 -18.80 0.63 10.05
C GLY A 353 -19.93 -0.33 10.40
N LYS A 354 -20.25 -1.29 9.52
CA LYS A 354 -21.36 -2.24 9.70
C LYS A 354 -20.95 -3.45 10.54
N ILE A 355 -19.68 -3.82 10.51
CA ILE A 355 -19.10 -4.87 11.36
C ILE A 355 -17.86 -4.34 12.09
N TYR A 356 -17.51 -5.00 13.19
CA TYR A 356 -16.44 -4.62 14.09
C TYR A 356 -15.59 -5.85 14.44
N PRO A 357 -14.76 -6.33 13.50
CA PRO A 357 -13.85 -7.45 13.76
C PRO A 357 -12.90 -7.12 14.92
N SER A 358 -12.46 -8.16 15.62
CA SER A 358 -11.36 -8.08 16.59
C SER A 358 -10.04 -7.77 15.87
N VAL A 359 -9.04 -7.29 16.61
CA VAL A 359 -7.71 -6.97 16.05
C VAL A 359 -7.07 -8.16 15.32
N GLU A 360 -7.24 -9.38 15.82
CA GLU A 360 -6.74 -10.57 15.13
C GLU A 360 -7.53 -10.88 13.86
N GLU A 361 -8.86 -10.66 13.84
CA GLU A 361 -9.66 -10.81 12.62
C GLU A 361 -9.29 -9.74 11.57
N GLU A 362 -9.13 -8.47 11.97
CA GLU A 362 -8.64 -7.39 11.11
C GLU A 362 -7.31 -7.76 10.44
N ARG A 363 -6.40 -8.37 11.22
CA ARG A 363 -5.12 -8.88 10.72
C ARG A 363 -5.29 -9.94 9.66
N GLU A 364 -6.06 -10.99 9.95
CA GLU A 364 -6.27 -12.11 9.02
C GLU A 364 -6.96 -11.65 7.73
N MET A 365 -7.93 -10.73 7.82
CA MET A 365 -8.62 -10.16 6.67
C MET A 365 -7.65 -9.47 5.69
N GLU A 366 -6.58 -8.87 6.20
CA GLU A 366 -5.63 -8.11 5.39
C GLU A 366 -4.39 -8.89 4.93
N ILE A 367 -4.26 -10.18 5.28
CA ILE A 367 -3.12 -10.99 4.82
C ILE A 367 -3.19 -11.20 3.31
N GLY A 368 -2.03 -11.17 2.65
CA GLY A 368 -1.86 -11.45 1.23
C GLY A 368 -1.31 -10.26 0.45
N PRO A 369 -1.12 -10.44 -0.86
CA PRO A 369 -0.56 -9.41 -1.74
C PRO A 369 -1.62 -8.35 -2.12
N ASN A 370 -1.16 -7.24 -2.68
CA ASN A 370 -2.01 -6.28 -3.37
C ASN A 370 -2.72 -6.93 -4.58
N ARG A 371 -4.00 -6.62 -4.79
CA ARG A 371 -4.78 -7.06 -5.96
C ARG A 371 -5.68 -5.96 -6.57
N CYS A 372 -5.35 -4.69 -6.34
CA CYS A 372 -6.12 -3.52 -6.82
C CYS A 372 -5.78 -3.09 -8.26
N ALA A 373 -4.61 -3.48 -8.78
CA ALA A 373 -4.21 -3.18 -10.15
C ALA A 373 -4.65 -4.26 -11.15
N VAL A 374 -4.83 -3.85 -12.41
CA VAL A 374 -4.95 -4.81 -13.52
C VAL A 374 -3.56 -5.41 -13.78
N HIS A 375 -3.45 -6.73 -13.90
CA HIS A 375 -2.18 -7.36 -14.25
C HIS A 375 -1.89 -7.23 -15.74
N ASP A 376 -0.61 -7.08 -16.07
CA ASP A 376 -0.15 -7.23 -17.45
C ASP A 376 -0.53 -8.63 -17.94
N SER A 377 -1.47 -8.67 -18.88
CA SER A 377 -1.72 -9.84 -19.71
C SER A 377 -0.91 -9.69 -20.99
N LEU A 378 0.42 -9.66 -20.86
CA LEU A 378 1.36 -9.63 -21.98
C LEU A 378 2.51 -10.62 -21.79
#